data_AF-A0A6I5ZQY2-F1
#
_entry.id   AF-A0A6I5ZQY2-F1
#
_cell.length_a   1.000
_cell.length_b   1.000
_cell.length_c   1.000
_cell.angle_alpha   90.00
_cell.angle_beta   90.00
_cell.angle_gamma   90.00
#
_symmetry.space_group_name_H-M   'P 1'
#
loop_
_entity.id
_entity.type
_entity.pdbx_description
1 polymer ?
#
loop_
_entity_poly.entity_id
_entity_poly.type
_entity_poly.pdbx_seq_one_letter_code
_entity_poly.pdbx_strand_id
1 'polypeptide(L)'
;MIFGKHFTLEASGLLTFAAGVVAPEPDIRRLADALPVLYADVPPSDRPLYYMYRGVCLEKDRDLYQQHDIRYDITVILPGTIGKEYIKTVGHFHPLKPHSSETYPEYYEVLDGEAIYLLQKNNRSGEVEEIMAVEAKKGDKVFIPPAYGHVTINPGSQPLVMANLIESHFSSLYGPFREKRGAAYYYLEGEDGKGDFVKNNHYQNAVALKMVAAPNLTQPVSIVKNKSLYEAFVAEPEAFKILK
;
A
#
# COMPACT_ATOMS: atom_id res chain seq x y z
N MET A 1 -13.31 -5.06 9.82
CA MET A 1 -12.87 -3.90 10.61
C MET A 1 -13.60 -2.68 10.05
N ILE A 2 -14.02 -1.72 10.89
CA ILE A 2 -14.92 -0.62 10.47
C ILE A 2 -14.39 0.67 11.07
N PHE A 3 -14.03 1.63 10.21
CA PHE A 3 -13.61 2.97 10.59
C PHE A 3 -14.74 3.70 11.33
N GLY A 4 -14.44 4.34 12.46
CA GLY A 4 -15.41 5.03 13.32
C GLY A 4 -16.13 4.12 14.32
N LYS A 5 -15.98 2.80 14.22
CA LYS A 5 -16.55 1.83 15.18
C LYS A 5 -15.48 1.04 15.91
N HIS A 6 -14.59 0.39 15.17
CA HIS A 6 -13.53 -0.46 15.74
C HIS A 6 -12.24 0.33 15.97
N PHE A 7 -12.05 1.43 15.24
CA PHE A 7 -10.94 2.34 15.43
C PHE A 7 -11.31 3.74 14.91
N THR A 8 -10.64 4.76 15.41
CA THR A 8 -10.79 6.15 15.00
C THR A 8 -9.43 6.77 14.71
N LEU A 9 -9.42 7.82 13.90
CA LEU A 9 -8.22 8.55 13.53
C LEU A 9 -8.10 9.82 14.38
N GLU A 10 -6.96 9.98 15.04
CA GLU A 10 -6.61 11.21 15.74
C GLU A 10 -6.09 12.29 14.78
N ALA A 11 -6.10 13.55 15.21
CA ALA A 11 -5.51 14.66 14.46
C ALA A 11 -3.99 14.48 14.21
N SER A 12 -3.31 13.69 15.04
CA SER A 12 -1.90 13.31 14.90
C SER A 12 -1.63 12.33 13.73
N GLY A 13 -2.70 11.71 13.20
CA GLY A 13 -2.64 10.60 12.26
C GLY A 13 -2.53 9.22 12.92
N LEU A 14 -2.43 9.15 14.25
CA LEU A 14 -2.47 7.89 14.97
C LEU A 14 -3.88 7.32 15.03
N LEU A 15 -3.97 6.00 15.17
CA LEU A 15 -5.23 5.30 15.33
C LEU A 15 -5.44 4.95 16.80
N THR A 16 -6.65 5.19 17.30
CA THR A 16 -7.12 4.65 18.57
C THR A 16 -8.05 3.49 18.30
N PHE A 17 -7.83 2.37 18.98
CA PHE A 17 -8.61 1.15 18.80
C PHE A 17 -9.64 0.96 19.92
N ALA A 18 -10.82 0.48 19.55
CA ALA A 18 -11.87 0.15 20.51
C ALA A 18 -11.51 -1.11 21.30
N ALA A 19 -12.16 -1.31 22.44
CA ALA A 19 -12.04 -2.54 23.22
C ALA A 19 -12.39 -3.78 22.36
N GLY A 20 -11.64 -4.86 22.53
CA GLY A 20 -11.79 -6.09 21.74
C GLY A 20 -11.08 -6.06 20.38
N VAL A 21 -10.35 -4.99 20.06
CA VAL A 21 -9.45 -4.92 18.90
C VAL A 21 -8.01 -5.09 19.36
N VAL A 22 -7.35 -6.09 18.79
CA VAL A 22 -5.92 -6.30 18.91
C VAL A 22 -5.22 -5.47 17.85
N ALA A 23 -4.34 -4.58 18.27
CA ALA A 23 -3.43 -3.86 17.39
C ALA A 23 -2.10 -3.63 18.12
N PRO A 24 -0.94 -3.75 17.45
CA PRO A 24 0.33 -3.34 18.03
C PRO A 24 0.48 -1.82 18.01
N GLU A 25 1.51 -1.31 18.69
CA GLU A 25 2.04 0.02 18.40
C GLU A 25 2.48 0.11 16.93
N PRO A 26 2.28 1.26 16.26
CA PRO A 26 2.60 1.38 14.86
C PRO A 26 4.11 1.47 14.63
N ASP A 27 4.56 0.81 13.57
CA ASP A 27 5.81 1.17 12.92
C ASP A 27 5.63 2.56 12.26
N ILE A 28 6.60 3.45 12.45
CA ILE A 28 6.56 4.80 11.89
C ILE A 28 7.58 4.92 10.77
N ARG A 29 7.14 5.37 9.60
CA ARG A 29 8.04 5.77 8.53
C ARG A 29 8.20 7.28 8.52
N ARG A 30 9.44 7.73 8.68
CA ARG A 30 9.80 9.13 8.79
C ARG A 30 10.41 9.63 7.50
N LEU A 31 10.54 10.95 7.37
CA LEU A 31 11.16 11.57 6.20
C LEU A 31 12.57 11.01 5.93
N ALA A 32 13.37 10.84 6.99
CA ALA A 32 14.71 10.25 6.88
C ALA A 32 14.71 8.86 6.21
N ASP A 33 13.67 8.03 6.45
CA ASP A 33 13.56 6.68 5.86
C ASP A 33 13.22 6.73 4.37
N ALA A 34 12.53 7.79 3.92
CA ALA A 34 12.04 7.93 2.57
C ALA A 34 13.04 8.62 1.62
N LEU A 35 14.05 9.33 2.14
CA LEU A 35 15.03 10.07 1.33
C LEU A 35 15.58 9.29 0.13
N PRO A 36 15.94 8.00 0.23
CA PRO A 36 16.50 7.26 -0.89
C PRO A 36 15.54 7.04 -2.06
N VAL A 37 14.26 7.39 -1.92
CA VAL A 37 13.21 7.16 -2.93
C VAL A 37 12.38 8.39 -3.27
N LEU A 38 12.84 9.59 -2.88
CA LEU A 38 12.17 10.85 -3.18
C LEU A 38 12.65 11.46 -4.49
N TYR A 39 11.75 12.21 -5.13
CA TYR A 39 12.04 13.04 -6.28
C TYR A 39 13.03 14.16 -5.95
N ALA A 40 12.80 14.87 -4.84
CA ALA A 40 13.62 16.00 -4.41
C ALA A 40 14.61 15.59 -3.31
N ASP A 41 15.82 16.17 -3.37
CA ASP A 41 16.77 16.08 -2.26
C ASP A 41 16.37 17.09 -1.18
N VAL A 42 16.02 16.59 -0.01
CA VAL A 42 15.62 17.38 1.15
C VAL A 42 16.43 16.95 2.38
N PRO A 43 16.66 17.83 3.37
CA PRO A 43 17.36 17.45 4.58
C PRO A 43 16.58 16.36 5.36
N PRO A 44 17.28 15.43 6.03
CA PRO A 44 16.62 14.43 6.87
C PRO A 44 15.85 15.09 8.02
N SER A 45 14.73 14.50 8.40
CA SER A 45 14.01 14.85 9.63
C SER A 45 13.21 13.68 10.16
N ASP A 46 12.82 13.78 11.42
CA ASP A 46 11.95 12.80 12.08
C ASP A 46 10.45 13.01 11.78
N ARG A 47 10.09 13.89 10.84
CA ARG A 47 8.70 14.11 10.42
C ARG A 47 8.07 12.77 10.04
N PRO A 48 6.99 12.32 10.73
CA PRO A 48 6.28 11.11 10.34
C PRO A 48 5.63 11.34 8.97
N LEU A 49 5.67 10.32 8.13
CA LEU A 49 5.01 10.30 6.82
C LEU A 49 3.82 9.35 6.85
N TYR A 50 3.98 8.18 7.47
CA TYR A 50 2.91 7.20 7.62
C TYR A 50 3.15 6.24 8.78
N TYR A 51 2.06 5.65 9.27
CA TYR A 51 2.01 4.72 10.40
C TYR A 51 1.49 3.37 9.91
N MET A 52 2.11 2.26 10.34
CA MET A 52 1.71 0.91 9.95
C MET A 52 1.41 0.08 11.20
N TYR A 53 0.17 -0.37 11.32
CA TYR A 53 -0.31 -1.25 12.38
C TYR A 53 -0.42 -2.66 11.80
N ARG A 54 0.46 -3.56 12.24
CA ARG A 54 0.57 -4.91 11.65
C ARG A 54 -0.28 -5.93 12.43
N GLY A 55 -1.11 -6.70 11.76
CA GLY A 55 -1.90 -7.77 12.40
C GLY A 55 -3.04 -7.26 13.27
N VAL A 56 -3.70 -6.20 12.80
CA VAL A 56 -4.89 -5.66 13.44
C VAL A 56 -6.06 -6.63 13.24
N CYS A 57 -6.65 -7.10 14.33
CA CYS A 57 -7.82 -7.99 14.28
C CYS A 57 -8.74 -7.80 15.48
N LEU A 58 -9.98 -8.27 15.37
CA LEU A 58 -10.83 -8.48 16.54
C LEU A 58 -10.27 -9.67 17.32
N GLU A 59 -10.30 -9.61 18.65
CA GLU A 59 -9.81 -10.69 19.52
C GLU A 59 -10.38 -12.06 19.16
N LYS A 60 -11.69 -12.10 18.88
CA LYS A 60 -12.40 -13.32 18.49
C LYS A 60 -11.94 -13.94 17.15
N ASP A 61 -11.31 -13.15 16.28
CA ASP A 61 -10.88 -13.57 14.95
C ASP A 61 -9.36 -13.87 14.92
N ARG A 62 -8.64 -13.66 16.05
CA ARG A 62 -7.17 -13.79 16.11
C ARG A 62 -6.69 -15.18 15.65
N ASP A 63 -7.31 -16.24 16.18
CA ASP A 63 -6.93 -17.61 15.84
C ASP A 63 -7.14 -17.91 14.36
N LEU A 64 -8.16 -17.30 13.74
CA LEU A 64 -8.43 -17.48 12.31
C LEU A 64 -7.28 -16.94 11.46
N TYR A 65 -6.83 -15.72 11.72
CA TYR A 65 -5.70 -15.12 11.00
C TYR A 65 -4.42 -15.95 11.19
N GLN A 66 -4.14 -16.37 12.43
CA GLN A 66 -2.97 -17.18 12.74
C GLN A 66 -2.99 -18.54 12.03
N GLN A 67 -4.12 -19.23 12.02
CA GLN A 67 -4.24 -20.55 11.35
C GLN A 67 -4.04 -20.49 9.83
N HIS A 68 -4.27 -19.34 9.22
CA HIS A 68 -4.12 -19.14 7.77
C HIS A 68 -2.78 -18.50 7.40
N ASP A 69 -1.96 -18.10 8.36
CA ASP A 69 -0.74 -17.30 8.14
C ASP A 69 -1.01 -16.01 7.35
N ILE A 70 -2.20 -15.43 7.50
CA ILE A 70 -2.56 -14.17 6.85
C ILE A 70 -2.62 -13.10 7.93
N ARG A 71 -2.19 -11.90 7.57
CA ARG A 71 -2.22 -10.72 8.43
C ARG A 71 -3.07 -9.64 7.79
N TYR A 72 -3.88 -8.97 8.61
CA TYR A 72 -4.60 -7.76 8.25
C TYR A 72 -3.84 -6.56 8.82
N ASP A 73 -3.23 -5.76 7.95
CA ASP A 73 -2.49 -4.57 8.35
C ASP A 73 -3.33 -3.32 8.07
N ILE A 74 -3.15 -2.26 8.86
CA ILE A 74 -3.73 -0.93 8.59
C ILE A 74 -2.59 0.06 8.45
N THR A 75 -2.63 0.87 7.39
CA THR A 75 -1.67 1.95 7.16
C THR A 75 -2.40 3.29 7.08
N VAL A 76 -1.86 4.28 7.78
CA VAL A 76 -2.29 5.69 7.67
C VAL A 76 -1.20 6.49 6.99
N ILE A 77 -1.49 7.06 5.81
CA ILE A 77 -0.57 7.93 5.07
C ILE A 77 -1.00 9.39 5.25
N LEU A 78 -0.13 10.21 5.83
CA LEU A 78 -0.42 11.63 6.08
C LEU A 78 -0.51 12.42 4.76
N PRO A 79 -1.31 13.49 4.72
CA PRO A 79 -1.44 14.33 3.53
C PRO A 79 -0.28 15.32 3.40
N GLY A 80 -0.18 15.90 2.20
CA GLY A 80 0.77 16.95 1.86
C GLY A 80 1.94 16.46 1.01
N THR A 81 2.96 17.31 0.91
CA THR A 81 4.08 17.10 -0.01
C THR A 81 5.44 17.17 0.69
N ILE A 82 6.44 16.64 0.01
CA ILE A 82 7.87 16.77 0.29
C ILE A 82 8.50 17.45 -0.94
N GLY A 83 8.83 18.73 -0.81
CA GLY A 83 9.04 19.56 -2.01
C GLY A 83 7.73 19.66 -2.78
N LYS A 84 7.67 19.06 -3.97
CA LYS A 84 6.43 18.93 -4.77
C LYS A 84 5.84 17.52 -4.73
N GLU A 85 6.57 16.53 -4.22
CA GLU A 85 6.12 15.14 -4.29
C GLU A 85 5.09 14.83 -3.21
N TYR A 86 3.95 14.25 -3.59
CA TYR A 86 2.94 13.82 -2.62
C TYR A 86 3.50 12.72 -1.70
N ILE A 87 3.10 12.74 -0.43
CA ILE A 87 3.52 11.72 0.53
C ILE A 87 3.07 10.34 0.04
N LYS A 88 4.02 9.40 0.05
CA LYS A 88 3.85 8.03 -0.41
C LYS A 88 4.56 7.04 0.48
N THR A 89 4.21 5.76 0.36
CA THR A 89 5.03 4.67 0.88
C THR A 89 6.38 4.60 0.15
N VAL A 90 7.40 4.03 0.79
CA VAL A 90 8.73 3.91 0.19
C VAL A 90 8.76 3.00 -1.06
N GLY A 91 7.78 2.12 -1.20
CA GLY A 91 7.69 1.14 -2.27
C GLY A 91 8.52 -0.12 -2.03
N HIS A 92 8.01 -1.27 -2.45
CA HIS A 92 8.72 -2.54 -2.35
C HIS A 92 8.19 -3.60 -3.31
N PHE A 93 8.99 -4.65 -3.51
CA PHE A 93 8.57 -5.91 -4.12
C PHE A 93 8.39 -6.99 -3.04
N HIS A 94 7.66 -8.04 -3.37
CA HIS A 94 7.58 -9.25 -2.56
C HIS A 94 8.58 -10.30 -3.05
N PRO A 95 9.13 -11.14 -2.17
CA PRO A 95 10.01 -12.23 -2.57
C PRO A 95 9.22 -13.34 -3.30
N LEU A 96 9.96 -14.19 -4.02
CA LEU A 96 9.42 -15.43 -4.55
C LEU A 96 8.91 -16.32 -3.41
N LYS A 97 7.76 -16.97 -3.63
CA LYS A 97 7.28 -18.01 -2.73
C LYS A 97 8.23 -19.21 -2.80
N PRO A 98 8.45 -19.95 -1.69
CA PRO A 98 9.27 -21.15 -1.70
C PRO A 98 8.83 -22.12 -2.81
N HIS A 99 9.80 -22.59 -3.61
CA HIS A 99 9.56 -23.54 -4.71
C HIS A 99 8.57 -23.06 -5.78
N SER A 100 8.39 -21.74 -5.94
CA SER A 100 7.50 -21.14 -6.94
C SER A 100 8.24 -20.14 -7.84
N SER A 101 7.66 -19.89 -9.02
CA SER A 101 8.04 -18.76 -9.89
C SER A 101 7.26 -17.48 -9.60
N GLU A 102 6.33 -17.50 -8.65
CA GLU A 102 5.48 -16.36 -8.29
C GLU A 102 5.95 -15.71 -6.98
N THR A 103 5.80 -14.40 -6.87
CA THR A 103 5.94 -13.69 -5.60
C THR A 103 4.63 -13.69 -4.84
N TYR A 104 4.67 -13.38 -3.54
CA TYR A 104 3.45 -13.16 -2.76
C TYR A 104 2.62 -12.01 -3.33
N PRO A 105 1.32 -12.21 -3.59
CA PRO A 105 0.41 -11.11 -3.89
C PRO A 105 -0.10 -10.46 -2.59
N GLU A 106 -0.84 -9.38 -2.74
CA GLU A 106 -1.40 -8.62 -1.63
C GLU A 106 -2.75 -8.02 -2.03
N TYR A 107 -3.63 -7.82 -1.06
CA TYR A 107 -4.97 -7.29 -1.33
C TYR A 107 -5.22 -6.06 -0.49
N TYR A 108 -5.41 -4.90 -1.11
CA TYR A 108 -5.71 -3.64 -0.43
C TYR A 108 -7.20 -3.31 -0.40
N GLU A 109 -7.59 -2.53 0.60
CA GLU A 109 -8.86 -1.81 0.71
C GLU A 109 -8.62 -0.38 1.21
N VAL A 110 -9.23 0.62 0.57
CA VAL A 110 -9.25 1.99 1.09
C VAL A 110 -10.36 2.11 2.13
N LEU A 111 -10.01 2.38 3.38
CA LEU A 111 -10.96 2.51 4.49
C LEU A 111 -11.48 3.95 4.65
N ASP A 112 -10.64 4.93 4.35
CA ASP A 112 -11.01 6.35 4.30
C ASP A 112 -10.03 7.15 3.43
N GLY A 113 -10.52 8.20 2.77
CA GLY A 113 -9.73 9.01 1.83
C GLY A 113 -9.62 8.44 0.41
N GLU A 114 -8.57 8.84 -0.28
CA GLU A 114 -8.26 8.49 -1.67
C GLU A 114 -6.81 8.01 -1.77
N ALA A 115 -6.57 7.05 -2.66
CA ALA A 115 -5.27 6.44 -2.87
C ALA A 115 -4.97 6.37 -4.36
N ILE A 116 -3.69 6.55 -4.69
CA ILE A 116 -3.14 6.12 -5.97
C ILE A 116 -2.15 4.99 -5.69
N TYR A 117 -2.45 3.78 -6.17
CA TYR A 117 -1.52 2.66 -6.13
C TYR A 117 -0.72 2.61 -7.42
N LEU A 118 0.57 2.89 -7.36
CA LEU A 118 1.47 2.75 -8.49
C LEU A 118 2.07 1.34 -8.47
N LEU A 119 1.70 0.52 -9.46
CA LEU A 119 2.12 -0.88 -9.57
C LEU A 119 3.08 -1.01 -10.74
N GLN A 120 4.24 -1.63 -10.54
CA GLN A 120 5.18 -1.89 -11.62
C GLN A 120 5.81 -3.28 -11.55
N LYS A 121 6.01 -3.88 -12.72
CA LYS A 121 6.88 -5.05 -12.90
C LYS A 121 8.21 -4.60 -13.45
N ASN A 122 9.29 -5.22 -12.99
CA ASN A 122 10.62 -4.98 -13.50
C ASN A 122 11.17 -6.25 -14.14
N ASN A 123 11.97 -6.07 -15.19
CA ASN A 123 12.78 -7.14 -15.76
C ASN A 123 13.99 -7.46 -14.85
N ARG A 124 14.79 -8.44 -15.27
CA ARG A 124 15.97 -8.87 -14.51
C ARG A 124 17.06 -7.82 -14.36
N SER A 125 17.11 -6.80 -15.23
CA SER A 125 18.05 -5.67 -15.10
C SER A 125 17.49 -4.53 -14.24
N GLY A 126 16.31 -4.71 -13.64
CA GLY A 126 15.65 -3.69 -12.82
C GLY A 126 14.94 -2.60 -13.62
N GLU A 127 14.82 -2.74 -14.94
CA GLU A 127 14.07 -1.81 -15.80
C GLU A 127 12.59 -2.17 -15.83
N VAL A 128 11.71 -1.19 -16.04
CA VAL A 128 10.26 -1.41 -15.94
C VAL A 128 9.74 -2.13 -17.17
N GLU A 129 8.95 -3.18 -17.00
CA GLU A 129 8.25 -3.86 -18.11
C GLU A 129 6.82 -3.35 -18.24
N GLU A 130 6.18 -3.07 -17.10
CA GLU A 130 4.79 -2.66 -17.03
C GLU A 130 4.62 -1.70 -15.85
N ILE A 131 3.81 -0.66 -16.03
CA ILE A 131 3.46 0.24 -14.94
C ILE A 131 2.04 0.78 -15.10
N MET A 132 1.31 0.81 -13.98
CA MET A 132 -0.02 1.38 -13.91
C MET A 132 -0.22 2.16 -12.61
N ALA A 133 -1.03 3.21 -12.68
CA ALA A 133 -1.55 3.92 -11.52
C ALA A 133 -3.03 3.56 -11.36
N VAL A 134 -3.37 3.03 -10.19
CA VAL A 134 -4.73 2.64 -9.84
C VAL A 134 -5.30 3.68 -8.89
N GLU A 135 -6.29 4.42 -9.36
CA GLU A 135 -7.04 5.40 -8.56
C GLU A 135 -8.13 4.67 -7.77
N ALA A 136 -8.11 4.85 -6.46
CA ALA A 136 -9.03 4.20 -5.53
C ALA A 136 -9.54 5.20 -4.49
N LYS A 137 -10.78 5.02 -4.07
CA LYS A 137 -11.40 5.79 -2.98
C LYS A 137 -11.98 4.83 -1.95
N LYS A 138 -12.45 5.39 -0.82
CA LYS A 138 -13.13 4.64 0.24
C LYS A 138 -14.07 3.54 -0.28
N GLY A 139 -13.83 2.32 0.18
CA GLY A 139 -14.56 1.10 -0.17
C GLY A 139 -13.95 0.29 -1.32
N ASP A 140 -13.14 0.93 -2.18
CA ASP A 140 -12.48 0.26 -3.29
C ASP A 140 -11.41 -0.72 -2.80
N LYS A 141 -11.21 -1.77 -3.61
CA LYS A 141 -10.25 -2.85 -3.34
C LYS A 141 -9.34 -3.06 -4.53
N VAL A 142 -8.07 -3.29 -4.23
CA VAL A 142 -7.02 -3.44 -5.24
C VAL A 142 -6.23 -4.70 -4.93
N PHE A 143 -6.37 -5.70 -5.80
CA PHE A 143 -5.51 -6.88 -5.76
C PHE A 143 -4.19 -6.56 -6.48
N ILE A 144 -3.08 -6.73 -5.78
CA ILE A 144 -1.72 -6.61 -6.29
C ILE A 144 -1.28 -8.00 -6.75
N PRO A 145 -1.17 -8.24 -8.07
CA PRO A 145 -0.80 -9.56 -8.55
C PRO A 145 0.67 -9.89 -8.23
N PRO A 146 1.07 -11.17 -8.33
CA PRO A 146 2.48 -11.55 -8.28
C PRO A 146 3.35 -10.75 -9.27
N ALA A 147 4.62 -10.59 -8.91
CA ALA A 147 5.67 -9.85 -9.61
C ALA A 147 5.55 -8.31 -9.63
N TYR A 148 4.42 -7.72 -9.20
CA TYR A 148 4.35 -6.26 -9.08
C TYR A 148 4.96 -5.78 -7.77
N GLY A 149 5.88 -4.83 -7.89
CA GLY A 149 6.21 -3.91 -6.82
C GLY A 149 5.18 -2.80 -6.78
N HIS A 150 4.95 -2.23 -5.60
CA HIS A 150 3.88 -1.26 -5.42
C HIS A 150 4.29 -0.12 -4.49
N VAL A 151 3.72 1.06 -4.77
CA VAL A 151 3.80 2.29 -3.98
C VAL A 151 2.37 2.78 -3.80
N THR A 152 2.03 3.26 -2.60
CA THR A 152 0.75 3.94 -2.36
C THR A 152 1.01 5.41 -2.08
N ILE A 153 0.33 6.27 -2.82
CA ILE A 153 0.41 7.73 -2.71
C ILE A 153 -0.89 8.22 -2.10
N ASN A 154 -0.78 9.19 -1.18
CA ASN A 154 -1.92 9.98 -0.73
C ASN A 154 -1.99 11.27 -1.58
N PRO A 155 -2.91 11.37 -2.57
CA PRO A 155 -3.08 12.58 -3.38
C PRO A 155 -3.91 13.65 -2.66
N GLY A 156 -4.55 13.31 -1.54
CA GLY A 156 -5.54 14.14 -0.88
C GLY A 156 -4.97 15.13 0.13
N SER A 157 -5.85 16.01 0.62
CA SER A 157 -5.57 16.94 1.70
C SER A 157 -5.87 16.38 3.09
N GLN A 158 -6.36 15.14 3.17
CA GLN A 158 -6.69 14.42 4.41
C GLN A 158 -5.85 13.14 4.51
N PRO A 159 -5.64 12.59 5.72
CA PRO A 159 -4.97 11.30 5.85
C PRO A 159 -5.71 10.20 5.08
N LEU A 160 -4.95 9.40 4.34
CA LEU A 160 -5.43 8.19 3.71
C LEU A 160 -5.33 7.04 4.71
N VAL A 161 -6.43 6.34 4.95
CA VAL A 161 -6.44 5.12 5.75
C VAL A 161 -6.76 3.94 4.86
N MET A 162 -5.84 2.98 4.79
CA MET A 162 -6.00 1.77 4.00
C MET A 162 -5.69 0.54 4.86
N ALA A 163 -6.18 -0.61 4.42
CA ALA A 163 -5.81 -1.89 4.96
C ALA A 163 -5.37 -2.85 3.87
N ASN A 164 -4.66 -3.89 4.27
CA ASN A 164 -4.23 -4.95 3.38
C ASN A 164 -4.30 -6.32 4.05
N LEU A 165 -4.63 -7.34 3.25
CA LEU A 165 -4.40 -8.75 3.57
C LEU A 165 -3.12 -9.22 2.87
N ILE A 166 -2.24 -9.83 3.64
CA ILE A 166 -0.91 -10.24 3.20
C ILE A 166 -0.48 -11.51 3.93
N GLU A 167 0.38 -12.31 3.30
CA GLU A 167 1.03 -13.44 3.96
C GLU A 167 1.96 -12.95 5.09
N SER A 168 2.01 -13.70 6.20
CA SER A 168 2.58 -13.23 7.46
C SER A 168 4.09 -13.38 7.59
N HIS A 169 4.72 -14.31 6.86
CA HIS A 169 6.05 -14.83 7.13
C HIS A 169 7.13 -14.39 6.14
N PHE A 170 6.83 -13.48 5.20
CA PHE A 170 7.86 -12.89 4.34
C PHE A 170 8.30 -11.49 4.76
N SER A 171 9.46 -11.07 4.24
CA SER A 171 9.98 -9.70 4.35
C SER A 171 10.04 -9.02 2.98
N SER A 172 9.58 -7.77 2.93
CA SER A 172 9.57 -6.96 1.71
C SER A 172 10.96 -6.63 1.18
N LEU A 173 11.10 -6.59 -0.15
CA LEU A 173 12.33 -6.25 -0.87
C LEU A 173 12.31 -4.77 -1.26
N TYR A 174 12.92 -3.93 -0.43
CA TYR A 174 12.99 -2.47 -0.64
C TYR A 174 14.13 -2.03 -1.59
N GLY A 175 15.16 -2.87 -1.76
CA GLY A 175 16.36 -2.58 -2.56
C GLY A 175 16.07 -2.07 -3.97
N PRO A 176 15.22 -2.74 -4.77
CA PRO A 176 14.95 -2.33 -6.15
C PRO A 176 14.41 -0.90 -6.30
N PHE A 177 13.53 -0.46 -5.39
CA PHE A 177 13.05 0.92 -5.40
C PHE A 177 14.14 1.90 -4.96
N ARG A 178 14.96 1.56 -3.96
CA ARG A 178 16.08 2.41 -3.53
C ARG A 178 17.13 2.60 -4.63
N GLU A 179 17.50 1.55 -5.33
CA GLU A 179 18.47 1.58 -6.44
C GLU A 179 18.03 2.49 -7.59
N LYS A 180 16.71 2.57 -7.81
CA LYS A 180 16.10 3.41 -8.85
C LYS A 180 15.58 4.75 -8.32
N ARG A 181 15.89 5.11 -7.07
CA ARG A 181 15.40 6.32 -6.40
C ARG A 181 13.87 6.46 -6.38
N GLY A 182 13.15 5.34 -6.35
CA GLY A 182 11.69 5.29 -6.31
C GLY A 182 11.12 4.51 -7.49
N ALA A 183 9.82 4.71 -7.72
CA ALA A 183 9.08 4.05 -8.80
C ALA A 183 9.40 4.67 -10.16
N ALA A 184 8.93 4.07 -11.26
CA ALA A 184 9.17 4.61 -12.60
C ALA A 184 8.50 5.96 -12.87
N TYR A 185 7.52 6.35 -12.05
CA TYR A 185 6.94 7.68 -12.02
C TYR A 185 6.87 8.20 -10.59
N TYR A 186 7.10 9.49 -10.44
CA TYR A 186 6.76 10.25 -9.24
C TYR A 186 5.41 10.94 -9.45
N TYR A 187 4.68 11.22 -8.38
CA TYR A 187 3.44 12.00 -8.43
C TYR A 187 3.66 13.32 -7.71
N LEU A 188 3.64 14.42 -8.47
CA LEU A 188 4.08 15.74 -8.01
C LEU A 188 2.94 16.75 -8.12
N GLU A 189 2.87 17.69 -7.19
CA GLU A 189 2.01 18.86 -7.28
C GLU A 189 2.46 19.78 -8.41
N GLY A 190 1.57 19.97 -9.38
CA GLY A 190 1.68 20.88 -10.51
C GLY A 190 1.39 22.32 -10.12
N GLU A 191 1.63 23.25 -11.04
CA GLU A 191 1.43 24.70 -10.80
C GLU A 191 -0.04 25.08 -10.63
N ASP A 192 -0.97 24.28 -11.15
CA ASP A 192 -2.41 24.45 -10.99
C ASP A 192 -2.95 23.83 -9.68
N GLY A 193 -2.06 23.30 -8.83
CA GLY A 193 -2.40 22.63 -7.58
C GLY A 193 -2.92 21.21 -7.74
N LYS A 194 -2.88 20.63 -8.95
CA LYS A 194 -3.24 19.23 -9.20
C LYS A 194 -2.00 18.37 -9.28
N GLY A 195 -2.15 17.08 -9.01
CA GLY A 195 -1.04 16.14 -9.12
C GLY A 195 -0.82 15.64 -10.54
N ASP A 196 0.45 15.62 -10.95
CA ASP A 196 0.94 15.16 -12.25
C ASP A 196 1.99 14.07 -12.10
N PHE A 197 1.99 13.11 -13.03
CA PHE A 197 3.00 12.05 -13.08
C PHE A 197 4.24 12.51 -13.85
N VAL A 198 5.40 12.43 -13.19
CA VAL A 198 6.70 12.75 -13.78
C VAL A 198 7.55 11.49 -13.86
N LYS A 199 8.12 11.22 -15.04
CA LYS A 199 8.99 10.06 -15.26
C LYS A 199 10.22 10.11 -14.36
N ASN A 200 10.58 8.94 -13.86
CA ASN A 200 11.82 8.76 -13.12
C ASN A 200 12.98 8.41 -14.06
N ASN A 201 13.89 9.36 -14.25
CA ASN A 201 15.04 9.23 -15.15
C ASN A 201 16.12 8.23 -14.68
N HIS A 202 15.96 7.60 -13.51
CA HIS A 202 16.81 6.50 -13.08
C HIS A 202 16.48 5.17 -13.77
N TYR A 203 15.31 5.08 -14.41
CA TYR A 203 14.99 4.00 -15.35
C TYR A 203 15.46 4.38 -16.75
N GLN A 204 16.17 3.47 -17.40
CA GLN A 204 16.80 3.71 -18.71
C GLN A 204 15.83 3.52 -19.87
N ASN A 205 14.71 2.84 -19.61
CA ASN A 205 13.65 2.65 -20.58
C ASN A 205 12.43 3.54 -20.29
N ALA A 206 11.55 3.65 -21.27
CA ALA A 206 10.32 4.42 -21.16
C ALA A 206 9.11 3.52 -21.39
N VAL A 207 8.38 3.24 -20.31
CA VAL A 207 7.07 2.56 -20.36
C VAL A 207 5.98 3.58 -20.08
N ALA A 208 4.94 3.59 -20.91
CA ALA A 208 3.81 4.49 -20.73
C ALA A 208 3.02 4.13 -19.47
N LEU A 209 2.65 5.13 -18.68
CA LEU A 209 1.81 4.93 -17.50
C LEU A 209 0.37 4.64 -17.91
N LYS A 210 -0.16 3.50 -17.48
CA LYS A 210 -1.58 3.18 -17.63
C LYS A 210 -2.37 3.68 -16.42
N MET A 211 -3.39 4.51 -16.66
CA MET A 211 -4.35 4.91 -15.62
C MET A 211 -5.51 3.92 -15.54
N VAL A 212 -5.90 3.52 -14.33
CA VAL A 212 -6.99 2.57 -14.09
C VAL A 212 -7.78 3.00 -12.85
N ALA A 213 -9.10 3.03 -12.92
CA ALA A 213 -9.93 3.15 -11.72
C ALA A 213 -10.07 1.77 -11.05
N ALA A 214 -9.91 1.69 -9.72
CA ALA A 214 -9.97 0.43 -8.96
C ALA A 214 -11.23 -0.43 -9.23
N PRO A 215 -12.45 0.14 -9.40
CA PRO A 215 -13.63 -0.66 -9.78
C PRO A 215 -13.52 -1.41 -11.11
N ASN A 216 -12.62 -0.99 -12.00
CA ASN A 216 -12.39 -1.64 -13.29
C ASN A 216 -11.37 -2.77 -13.22
N LEU A 217 -10.71 -2.97 -12.07
CA LEU A 217 -9.82 -4.12 -11.88
C LEU A 217 -10.61 -5.40 -11.66
N THR A 218 -10.09 -6.49 -12.23
CA THR A 218 -10.64 -7.82 -11.96
C THR A 218 -10.28 -8.24 -10.54
N GLN A 219 -11.29 -8.62 -9.78
CA GLN A 219 -11.13 -9.09 -8.41
C GLN A 219 -11.08 -10.62 -8.42
N PRO A 220 -9.97 -11.26 -8.00
CA PRO A 220 -9.83 -12.72 -8.04
C PRO A 220 -10.70 -13.43 -6.99
N VAL A 221 -11.16 -12.70 -5.98
CA VAL A 221 -12.06 -13.18 -4.93
C VAL A 221 -13.42 -12.53 -5.12
N SER A 222 -14.50 -13.30 -5.22
CA SER A 222 -15.83 -12.76 -5.52
C SER A 222 -16.49 -12.08 -4.32
N ILE A 223 -16.31 -12.63 -3.11
CA ILE A 223 -16.97 -12.16 -1.88
C ILE A 223 -16.63 -10.71 -1.51
N VAL A 224 -15.45 -10.22 -1.94
CA VAL A 224 -14.99 -8.86 -1.65
C VAL A 224 -15.82 -7.76 -2.34
N LYS A 225 -16.65 -8.11 -3.32
CA LYS A 225 -17.52 -7.15 -4.02
C LYS A 225 -18.63 -6.59 -3.12
N ASN A 226 -19.02 -7.35 -2.10
CA ASN A 226 -20.17 -7.04 -1.24
C ASN A 226 -19.80 -6.87 0.24
N LYS A 227 -18.51 -6.97 0.58
CA LYS A 227 -18.01 -6.96 1.96
C LYS A 227 -16.75 -6.13 2.07
N SER A 228 -16.46 -5.63 3.28
CA SER A 228 -15.09 -5.16 3.55
C SER A 228 -14.10 -6.32 3.40
N LEU A 229 -12.83 -6.00 3.15
CA LEU A 229 -11.79 -7.01 2.97
C LEU A 229 -11.64 -7.88 4.22
N TYR A 230 -11.75 -7.26 5.40
CA TYR A 230 -11.75 -7.97 6.68
C TYR A 230 -12.93 -8.94 6.81
N GLU A 231 -14.16 -8.48 6.51
CA GLU A 231 -15.36 -9.33 6.61
C GLU A 231 -15.36 -10.45 5.58
N ALA A 232 -14.80 -10.19 4.39
CA ALA A 232 -14.64 -11.18 3.35
C ALA A 232 -13.70 -12.30 3.80
N PHE A 233 -12.55 -11.96 4.40
CA PHE A 233 -11.62 -12.95 4.93
C PHE A 233 -12.22 -13.76 6.08
N VAL A 234 -12.89 -13.11 7.04
CA VAL A 234 -13.54 -13.82 8.16
C VAL A 234 -14.64 -14.77 7.68
N ALA A 235 -15.38 -14.38 6.64
CA ALA A 235 -16.47 -15.20 6.11
C ALA A 235 -15.99 -16.39 5.26
N GLU A 236 -14.97 -16.18 4.42
CA GLU A 236 -14.47 -17.19 3.47
C GLU A 236 -12.93 -17.18 3.40
N PRO A 237 -12.22 -17.57 4.48
CA PRO A 237 -10.76 -17.47 4.55
C PRO A 237 -10.06 -18.32 3.48
N GLU A 238 -10.66 -19.43 3.09
CA GLU A 238 -10.19 -20.34 2.05
C GLU A 238 -10.07 -19.67 0.68
N ALA A 239 -10.91 -18.68 0.38
CA ALA A 239 -10.84 -17.92 -0.88
C ALA A 239 -9.58 -17.05 -0.96
N PHE A 240 -8.93 -16.77 0.18
CA PHE A 240 -7.72 -15.95 0.27
C PHE A 240 -6.44 -16.78 0.26
N LYS A 241 -6.52 -18.10 0.04
CA LYS A 241 -5.32 -18.94 -0.21
C LYS A 241 -4.47 -18.46 -1.38
N ILE A 242 -5.04 -17.68 -2.30
CA ILE A 242 -4.31 -17.02 -3.38
C ILE A 242 -3.18 -16.09 -2.87
N LEU A 243 -3.28 -15.62 -1.62
CA LEU A 243 -2.26 -14.80 -0.97
C LEU A 243 -1.06 -15.61 -0.47
N LYS A 244 -1.17 -16.94 -0.41
CA LYS A 244 -0.10 -17.85 0.06
C LYS A 244 0.73 -18.41 -1.07
#